data_AF-A0A931M009-F1
#
_entry.id   AF-A0A931M009-F1
#
_cell.length_a   1.000
_cell.length_b   1.000
_cell.length_c   1.000
_cell.angle_alpha   90.00
_cell.angle_beta   90.00
_cell.angle_gamma   90.00
#
_symmetry.space_group_name_H-M   'P 1'
#
loop_
_entity.id
_entity.type
_entity.pdbx_description
1 polymer ?
#
loop_
_entity_poly.entity_id
_entity_poly.type
_entity_poly.pdbx_seq_one_letter_code
_entity_poly.pdbx_strand_id
1 'polypeptide(L)'
;MIGLLLNENLPIRLTVALRQAGIEAKHVSDLGLNGCADLKVWSQSIQERLAVITKDSDYLDLVPASGEGQVVLVTVGNLRLNELIDHVVAKAELIAAFLRLRFQSARALGSQTRLAPMITLRVVEIGLGELPAYASVSTCFQITSRISLGALRSSGGNELREEPIEPSWKDYDALEPVTSLPSRWNLAHWGIFAAFDDDTRLGGAIVARDTQGLEFT
;
A
#
# COMPACT_ATOMS: atom_id res chain seq x y z
N MET A 1 -6.83 -8.97 18.59
CA MET A 1 -6.98 -10.08 17.64
C MET A 1 -6.96 -9.48 16.25
N ILE A 2 -6.23 -10.09 15.31
CA ILE A 2 -6.12 -9.63 13.92
C ILE A 2 -6.53 -10.78 13.04
N GLY A 3 -7.42 -10.53 12.09
CA GLY A 3 -7.96 -11.58 11.25
C GLY A 3 -8.38 -11.09 9.88
N LEU A 4 -8.92 -12.00 9.10
CA LEU A 4 -9.36 -11.77 7.74
C LEU A 4 -10.88 -11.78 7.64
N LEU A 5 -11.43 -10.91 6.82
CA LEU A 5 -12.79 -10.99 6.29
C LEU A 5 -12.70 -11.39 4.82
N LEU A 6 -13.12 -12.61 4.50
CA LEU A 6 -13.14 -13.13 3.13
C LEU A 6 -14.35 -12.57 2.41
N ASN A 7 -14.10 -11.91 1.28
CA ASN A 7 -15.13 -11.46 0.37
C ASN A 7 -15.85 -12.66 -0.29
N GLU A 8 -17.07 -12.45 -0.80
CA GLU A 8 -17.92 -13.48 -1.41
C GLU A 8 -17.30 -14.15 -2.64
N ASN A 9 -16.33 -13.50 -3.28
CA ASN A 9 -15.58 -14.05 -4.39
C ASN A 9 -14.54 -15.12 -3.97
N LEU A 10 -14.42 -15.41 -2.68
CA LEU A 10 -13.57 -16.47 -2.14
C LEU A 10 -14.41 -17.58 -1.49
N PRO A 11 -13.95 -18.84 -1.56
CA PRO A 11 -14.70 -19.96 -1.00
C PRO A 11 -14.68 -19.94 0.53
N ILE A 12 -15.85 -20.19 1.15
CA ILE A 12 -15.99 -20.31 2.62
C ILE A 12 -14.97 -21.29 3.22
N ARG A 13 -14.66 -22.40 2.52
CA ARG A 13 -13.68 -23.40 2.98
C ARG A 13 -12.28 -22.83 3.24
N LEU A 14 -11.92 -21.73 2.59
CA LEU A 14 -10.66 -21.03 2.85
C LEU A 14 -10.59 -20.48 4.29
N THR A 15 -11.72 -20.10 4.89
CA THR A 15 -11.75 -19.68 6.32
C THR A 15 -11.24 -20.78 7.25
N VAL A 16 -11.63 -22.03 7.00
CA VAL A 16 -11.24 -23.17 7.82
C VAL A 16 -9.74 -23.43 7.71
N ALA A 17 -9.21 -23.41 6.49
CA ALA A 17 -7.79 -23.62 6.24
C ALA A 17 -6.93 -22.50 6.84
N LEU A 18 -7.36 -21.24 6.74
CA LEU A 18 -6.68 -20.09 7.38
C LEU A 18 -6.68 -20.20 8.91
N ARG A 19 -7.81 -20.58 9.51
CA ARG A 19 -7.92 -20.82 10.96
C ARG A 19 -6.99 -21.96 11.43
N GLN A 20 -6.90 -23.04 10.66
CA GLN A 20 -5.96 -24.14 10.91
C GLN A 20 -4.50 -23.69 10.80
N ALA A 21 -4.21 -22.72 9.92
CA ALA A 21 -2.90 -22.07 9.81
C ALA A 21 -2.67 -20.98 10.88
N GLY A 22 -3.55 -20.85 11.88
CA GLY A 22 -3.40 -19.90 12.98
C GLY A 22 -3.84 -18.46 12.68
N ILE A 23 -4.57 -18.24 11.58
CA ILE A 23 -5.10 -16.93 11.20
C ILE A 23 -6.60 -16.89 11.49
N GLU A 24 -7.03 -15.96 12.34
CA GLU A 24 -8.46 -15.67 12.52
C GLU A 24 -9.06 -15.27 11.17
N ALA A 25 -10.16 -15.90 10.78
CA ALA A 25 -10.80 -15.64 9.50
C ALA A 25 -12.32 -15.74 9.66
N LYS A 26 -13.07 -14.86 9.00
CA LYS A 26 -14.54 -14.92 8.85
C LYS A 26 -14.87 -14.77 7.37
N HIS A 27 -15.98 -15.34 6.93
CA HIS A 27 -16.52 -15.07 5.62
C HIS A 27 -17.61 -13.99 5.72
N VAL A 28 -17.84 -13.19 4.66
CA VAL A 28 -18.95 -12.22 4.62
C VAL A 28 -20.30 -12.85 4.94
N SER A 29 -20.51 -14.13 4.58
CA SER A 29 -21.72 -14.89 4.94
C SER A 29 -21.89 -15.07 6.46
N ASP A 30 -20.80 -15.22 7.21
CA ASP A 30 -20.84 -15.38 8.67
C ASP A 30 -21.37 -14.12 9.36
N LEU A 31 -21.30 -12.97 8.66
CA LEU A 31 -21.75 -11.66 9.13
C LEU A 31 -23.06 -11.21 8.45
N GLY A 32 -23.68 -12.07 7.61
CA GLY A 32 -24.89 -11.70 6.86
C GLY A 32 -24.66 -10.63 5.79
N LEU A 33 -23.43 -10.53 5.25
CA LEU A 33 -23.01 -9.50 4.28
C LEU A 33 -23.02 -9.97 2.82
N ASN A 34 -23.50 -11.18 2.52
CA ASN A 34 -23.58 -11.65 1.13
C ASN A 34 -24.39 -10.67 0.26
N GLY A 35 -23.88 -10.33 -0.93
CA GLY A 35 -24.49 -9.39 -1.86
C GLY A 35 -24.57 -7.95 -1.36
N CYS A 36 -23.93 -7.61 -0.23
CA CYS A 36 -23.80 -6.21 0.18
C CYS A 36 -22.75 -5.49 -0.68
N ALA A 37 -22.93 -4.18 -0.86
CA ALA A 37 -21.94 -3.34 -1.55
C ALA A 37 -20.58 -3.35 -0.82
N ASP A 38 -19.50 -3.20 -1.57
CA ASP A 38 -18.12 -3.27 -1.06
C ASP A 38 -17.85 -2.28 0.08
N LEU A 39 -18.40 -1.06 -0.01
CA LEU A 39 -18.29 -0.06 1.05
C LEU A 39 -18.85 -0.55 2.40
N LYS A 40 -19.90 -1.38 2.38
CA LYS A 40 -20.50 -1.94 3.59
C LYS A 40 -19.64 -3.08 4.14
N VAL A 41 -19.09 -3.94 3.28
CA VAL A 41 -18.14 -5.00 3.67
C VAL A 41 -16.88 -4.37 4.27
N TRP A 42 -16.35 -3.32 3.65
CA TRP A 42 -15.21 -2.54 4.11
C TRP A 42 -15.45 -1.87 5.46
N SER A 43 -16.59 -1.19 5.62
CA SER A 43 -16.94 -0.56 6.90
C SER A 43 -17.02 -1.60 8.02
N GLN A 44 -17.60 -2.77 7.75
CA GLN A 44 -17.63 -3.87 8.71
C GLN A 44 -16.23 -4.40 9.04
N SER A 45 -15.35 -4.55 8.04
CA SER A 45 -13.99 -5.04 8.28
C SER A 45 -13.20 -4.09 9.18
N ILE A 46 -13.35 -2.78 8.99
CA ILE A 46 -12.74 -1.77 9.88
C ILE A 46 -13.28 -1.91 11.30
N GLN A 47 -14.61 -1.96 11.46
CA GLN A 47 -15.28 -2.09 12.76
C GLN A 47 -14.84 -3.34 13.52
N GLU A 48 -14.73 -4.48 12.83
CA GLU A 48 -14.29 -5.76 13.40
C GLU A 48 -12.76 -5.89 13.51
N ARG A 49 -12.00 -4.88 13.05
CA ARG A 49 -10.53 -4.89 12.97
C ARG A 49 -9.98 -6.08 12.18
N LEU A 50 -10.64 -6.39 11.06
CA LEU A 50 -10.26 -7.40 10.10
C LEU A 50 -9.68 -6.73 8.84
N ALA A 51 -8.74 -7.41 8.18
CA ALA A 51 -8.35 -7.06 6.81
C ALA A 51 -9.27 -7.78 5.82
N VAL A 52 -9.64 -7.12 4.73
CA VAL A 52 -10.37 -7.80 3.65
C VAL A 52 -9.39 -8.66 2.86
N ILE A 53 -9.74 -9.91 2.59
CA ILE A 53 -9.06 -10.74 1.59
C ILE A 53 -10.02 -10.98 0.42
N THR A 54 -9.56 -10.71 -0.79
CA THR A 54 -10.42 -10.73 -1.97
C THR A 54 -9.62 -10.99 -3.26
N LYS A 55 -10.31 -11.39 -4.33
CA LYS A 55 -9.78 -11.34 -5.71
C LYS A 55 -10.12 -10.03 -6.45
N ASP A 56 -10.94 -9.18 -5.86
CA ASP A 56 -11.42 -7.96 -6.48
C ASP A 56 -10.46 -6.80 -6.24
N SER A 57 -9.91 -6.24 -7.31
CA SER A 57 -8.95 -5.13 -7.23
C SER A 57 -9.59 -3.84 -6.74
N ASP A 58 -10.90 -3.67 -6.86
CA ASP A 58 -11.60 -2.41 -6.57
C ASP A 58 -11.54 -2.07 -5.05
N TYR A 59 -11.26 -3.06 -4.20
CA TYR A 59 -10.99 -2.84 -2.77
C TYR A 59 -9.71 -2.03 -2.52
N LEU A 60 -8.76 -1.99 -3.46
CA LEU A 60 -7.55 -1.18 -3.33
C LEU A 60 -7.88 0.32 -3.30
N ASP A 61 -8.94 0.75 -3.99
CA ASP A 61 -9.38 2.14 -4.01
C ASP A 61 -9.99 2.60 -2.68
N LEU A 62 -10.36 1.65 -1.81
CA LEU A 62 -10.92 1.92 -0.47
C LEU A 62 -9.84 2.13 0.61
N VAL A 63 -8.60 1.70 0.34
CA VAL A 63 -7.48 1.81 1.28
C VAL A 63 -7.10 3.28 1.54
N PRO A 64 -6.91 4.15 0.52
CA PRO A 64 -6.56 5.56 0.73
C PRO A 64 -7.64 6.36 1.48
N ALA A 65 -8.92 5.98 1.31
CA ALA A 65 -10.06 6.76 1.80
C ALA A 65 -10.26 6.69 3.32
N SER A 66 -9.73 5.67 3.99
CA SER A 66 -10.00 5.43 5.42
C SER A 66 -8.76 5.43 6.31
N GLY A 67 -7.56 5.21 5.76
CA GLY A 67 -6.30 5.11 6.52
C GLY A 67 -6.21 3.94 7.52
N GLU A 68 -7.31 3.25 7.79
CA GLU A 68 -7.42 2.23 8.85
C GLU A 68 -7.60 0.80 8.34
N GLY A 69 -8.00 0.61 7.09
CA GLY A 69 -8.25 -0.69 6.50
C GLY A 69 -7.01 -1.35 5.88
N GLN A 70 -7.03 -2.67 5.76
CA GLN A 70 -6.01 -3.46 5.07
C GLN A 70 -6.68 -4.39 4.06
N VAL A 71 -6.03 -4.58 2.92
CA VAL A 71 -6.47 -5.51 1.86
C VAL A 71 -5.38 -6.52 1.57
N VAL A 72 -5.76 -7.80 1.50
CA VAL A 72 -4.95 -8.89 0.94
C VAL A 72 -5.58 -9.26 -0.40
N LEU A 73 -4.96 -8.80 -1.49
CA LEU A 73 -5.43 -9.09 -2.84
C LEU A 73 -4.83 -10.42 -3.33
N VAL A 74 -5.69 -11.33 -3.80
CA VAL A 74 -5.30 -12.65 -4.32
C VAL A 74 -5.25 -12.60 -5.86
N THR A 75 -4.07 -12.33 -6.40
CA THR A 75 -3.84 -12.12 -7.85
C THR A 75 -3.53 -13.42 -8.60
N VAL A 76 -4.41 -14.41 -8.51
CA VAL A 76 -4.29 -15.68 -9.26
C VAL A 76 -5.42 -15.83 -10.26
N GLY A 77 -5.11 -16.46 -11.40
CA GLY A 77 -6.11 -16.86 -12.39
C GLY A 77 -7.13 -17.87 -11.85
N ASN A 78 -7.84 -18.53 -12.76
CA ASN A 78 -8.78 -19.58 -12.38
C ASN A 78 -8.02 -20.79 -11.84
N LEU A 79 -8.17 -21.03 -10.54
CA LEU A 79 -7.63 -22.19 -9.84
C LEU A 79 -8.79 -23.06 -9.38
N ARG A 80 -8.57 -24.37 -9.28
CA ARG A 80 -9.47 -25.25 -8.55
C ARG A 80 -9.48 -24.85 -7.08
N LEU A 81 -10.56 -25.18 -6.39
CA LEU A 81 -10.75 -24.85 -4.97
C LEU A 81 -9.53 -25.21 -4.10
N ASN A 82 -9.03 -26.45 -4.23
CA ASN A 82 -7.90 -26.91 -3.41
C ASN A 82 -6.60 -26.19 -3.78
N GLU A 83 -6.37 -25.93 -5.07
CA GLU A 83 -5.19 -25.18 -5.53
C GLU A 83 -5.20 -23.74 -5.01
N LEU A 84 -6.37 -23.09 -4.96
CA LEU A 84 -6.53 -21.77 -4.35
C LEU A 84 -6.24 -21.81 -2.85
N ILE A 85 -6.79 -22.80 -2.14
CA ILE A 85 -6.55 -22.97 -0.70
C ILE A 85 -5.06 -23.18 -0.44
N ASP A 86 -4.42 -24.12 -1.12
CA ASP A 86 -3.00 -24.41 -0.97
C ASP A 86 -2.15 -23.17 -1.30
N HIS A 87 -2.51 -22.43 -2.36
CA HIS A 87 -1.80 -21.23 -2.76
C HIS A 87 -1.86 -20.11 -1.70
N VAL A 88 -3.01 -19.91 -1.07
CA VAL A 88 -3.20 -18.89 -0.03
C VAL A 88 -2.57 -19.34 1.29
N VAL A 89 -2.77 -20.60 1.69
CA VAL A 89 -2.21 -21.17 2.94
C VAL A 89 -0.69 -21.22 2.89
N ALA A 90 -0.09 -21.50 1.73
CA ALA A 90 1.37 -21.42 1.56
C ALA A 90 1.95 -20.02 1.85
N LYS A 91 1.10 -18.99 1.91
CA LYS A 91 1.47 -17.60 2.25
C LYS A 91 0.94 -17.17 3.62
N ALA A 92 0.42 -18.10 4.43
CA ALA A 92 -0.17 -17.77 5.72
C ALA A 92 0.77 -16.96 6.62
N GLU A 93 2.06 -17.31 6.67
CA GLU A 93 3.05 -16.55 7.45
C GLU A 93 3.22 -15.11 6.95
N LEU A 94 3.27 -14.90 5.62
CA LEU A 94 3.36 -13.57 5.02
C LEU A 94 2.10 -12.75 5.31
N ILE A 95 0.93 -13.36 5.18
CA ILE A 95 -0.35 -12.75 5.50
C ILE A 95 -0.37 -12.36 6.98
N ALA A 96 0.01 -13.26 7.88
CA ALA A 96 0.05 -13.00 9.31
C ALA A 96 1.05 -11.87 9.66
N ALA A 97 2.21 -11.81 8.99
CA ALA A 97 3.15 -10.70 9.12
C ALA A 97 2.54 -9.37 8.67
N PHE A 98 1.89 -9.33 7.50
CA PHE A 98 1.19 -8.15 6.99
C PHE A 98 0.09 -7.65 7.93
N LEU A 99 -0.72 -8.56 8.47
CA LEU A 99 -1.76 -8.23 9.46
C LEU A 99 -1.17 -7.58 10.72
N ARG A 100 0.02 -8.00 11.16
CA ARG A 100 0.70 -7.45 12.34
C ARG A 100 1.25 -6.04 12.12
N LEU A 101 1.60 -5.65 10.88
CA LEU A 101 2.13 -4.31 10.58
C LEU A 101 1.17 -3.19 11.01
N ARG A 102 -0.15 -3.38 10.83
CA ARG A 102 -1.18 -2.45 11.33
C ARG A 102 -1.07 -2.17 12.84
N PHE A 103 -0.61 -3.16 13.61
CA PHE A 103 -0.51 -3.04 15.07
C PHE A 103 0.82 -2.47 15.54
N GLN A 104 1.88 -2.57 14.74
CA GLN A 104 3.14 -1.90 15.03
C GLN A 104 3.02 -0.39 14.85
N SER A 105 2.32 0.07 13.81
CA SER A 105 1.96 1.50 13.67
C SER A 105 1.13 2.00 14.87
N ALA A 106 0.19 1.18 15.38
CA ALA A 106 -0.63 1.53 16.55
C ALA A 106 0.10 1.42 17.91
N ARG A 107 1.10 0.54 18.05
CA ARG A 107 1.89 0.37 19.29
C ARG A 107 3.13 1.26 19.36
N ALA A 108 3.72 1.67 18.23
CA ALA A 108 4.79 2.66 18.19
C ALA A 108 4.34 4.02 18.75
N LEU A 109 3.04 4.31 18.70
CA LEU A 109 2.41 5.46 19.36
C LEU A 109 2.38 5.36 20.91
N GLY A 110 2.79 4.23 21.51
CA GLY A 110 2.69 3.97 22.95
C GLY A 110 3.99 4.14 23.76
N SER A 111 5.15 4.36 23.14
CA SER A 111 6.39 4.64 23.87
C SER A 111 7.26 5.65 23.12
N GLN A 112 7.23 6.90 23.60
CA GLN A 112 8.17 7.98 23.26
C GLN A 112 8.51 8.20 21.78
N THR A 113 7.53 8.09 20.88
CA THR A 113 7.68 8.74 19.57
C THR A 113 7.09 10.13 19.73
N ARG A 114 7.90 11.19 19.56
CA ARG A 114 7.34 12.52 19.23
C ARG A 114 6.31 12.26 18.15
N LEU A 115 5.03 12.56 18.40
CA LEU A 115 3.99 12.40 17.39
C LEU A 115 4.52 13.01 16.10
N ALA A 116 4.90 12.16 15.13
CA ALA A 116 4.98 12.62 13.77
C ALA A 116 3.56 13.14 13.49
N PRO A 117 3.40 14.38 13.00
CA PRO A 117 2.06 14.87 12.67
C PRO A 117 1.39 13.81 11.81
N MET A 118 0.15 13.45 12.16
CA MET A 118 -0.66 12.60 11.29
C MET A 118 -0.87 13.39 10.00
N ILE A 119 -0.10 13.04 8.98
CA ILE A 119 -0.25 13.57 7.64
C ILE A 119 -1.48 12.91 7.03
N THR A 120 -2.48 13.70 6.64
CA THR A 120 -3.62 13.20 5.86
C THR A 120 -3.27 13.34 4.39
N LEU A 121 -2.72 12.27 3.81
CA LEU A 121 -2.21 12.33 2.45
C LEU A 121 -3.34 12.26 1.40
N ARG A 122 -3.60 13.38 0.73
CA ARG A 122 -4.48 13.44 -0.45
C ARG A 122 -3.63 13.45 -1.72
N VAL A 123 -3.82 12.46 -2.58
CA VAL A 123 -3.17 12.40 -3.90
C VAL A 123 -4.18 12.77 -4.97
N VAL A 124 -3.83 13.71 -5.85
CA VAL A 124 -4.67 14.13 -6.98
C VAL A 124 -3.85 14.16 -8.26
N GLU A 125 -4.47 13.81 -9.38
CA GLU A 125 -3.92 14.07 -10.70
C GLU A 125 -4.02 15.56 -11.02
N ILE A 126 -2.94 16.15 -11.54
CA ILE A 126 -2.83 17.56 -11.89
C ILE A 126 -2.52 17.73 -13.37
N GLY A 127 -2.95 18.85 -13.94
CA GLY A 127 -2.65 19.19 -15.33
C GLY A 127 -1.23 19.71 -15.53
N LEU A 128 -0.77 19.70 -16.79
CA LEU A 128 0.53 20.26 -17.20
C LEU A 128 0.76 21.71 -16.76
N GLY A 129 -0.31 22.51 -16.66
CA GLY A 129 -0.23 23.89 -16.19
C GLY A 129 0.23 24.04 -14.73
N GLU A 130 0.12 22.99 -13.93
CA GLU A 130 0.57 22.97 -12.52
C GLU A 130 2.01 22.47 -12.35
N LEU A 131 2.71 22.13 -13.43
CA LEU A 131 4.08 21.62 -13.37
C LEU A 131 5.07 22.58 -12.67
N PRO A 132 4.98 23.93 -12.81
CA PRO A 132 5.81 24.84 -12.03
C PRO A 132 5.54 24.77 -10.52
N ALA A 133 4.27 24.62 -10.11
CA ALA A 133 3.91 24.48 -8.70
C ALA A 133 4.36 23.12 -8.15
N TYR A 134 4.25 22.05 -8.95
CA TYR A 134 4.83 20.75 -8.64
C TYR A 134 6.34 20.84 -8.42
N ALA A 135 7.06 21.51 -9.33
CA ALA A 135 8.52 21.66 -9.29
C ALA A 135 9.03 22.53 -8.12
N SER A 136 8.15 23.27 -7.45
CA SER A 136 8.52 24.08 -6.28
C SER A 136 8.76 23.26 -5.01
N VAL A 137 8.30 22.01 -4.98
CA VAL A 137 8.59 21.09 -3.88
C VAL A 137 9.96 20.50 -4.10
N SER A 138 10.89 20.80 -3.18
CA SER A 138 12.26 20.29 -3.24
C SER A 138 12.27 18.77 -3.14
N THR A 139 13.03 18.15 -4.04
CA THR A 139 13.37 16.73 -4.04
C THR A 139 14.80 16.49 -3.52
N CYS A 140 15.42 17.51 -2.93
CA CYS A 140 16.67 17.41 -2.20
C CYS A 140 16.43 16.97 -0.75
N PHE A 141 17.09 15.90 -0.33
CA PHE A 141 16.97 15.38 1.04
C PHE A 141 18.26 14.72 1.52
N GLN A 142 18.45 14.74 2.83
CA GLN A 142 19.53 14.03 3.48
C GLN A 142 19.09 12.61 3.84
N ILE A 143 19.92 11.63 3.52
CA ILE A 143 19.74 10.24 3.92
C ILE A 143 20.65 10.00 5.12
N THR A 144 20.05 9.64 6.26
CA THR A 144 20.76 9.35 7.52
C THR A 144 20.68 7.88 7.92
N SER A 145 19.80 7.13 7.27
CA SER A 145 19.53 5.73 7.57
C SER A 145 18.98 5.01 6.34
N ARG A 146 19.01 3.68 6.37
CA ARG A 146 18.45 2.82 5.33
C ARG A 146 17.72 1.64 5.97
N ILE A 147 16.75 1.08 5.27
CA ILE A 147 16.12 -0.17 5.69
C ILE A 147 16.91 -1.35 5.12
N SER A 148 17.38 -2.23 5.99
CA SER A 148 18.15 -3.42 5.63
C SER A 148 17.22 -4.59 5.34
N LEU A 149 17.23 -5.06 4.09
CA LEU A 149 16.45 -6.22 3.67
C LEU A 149 17.14 -7.56 4.01
N GLY A 150 18.36 -7.54 4.56
CA GLY A 150 19.11 -8.75 4.91
C GLY A 150 18.42 -9.60 5.97
N ALA A 151 17.77 -8.96 6.95
CA ALA A 151 17.02 -9.63 8.00
C ALA A 151 15.78 -10.39 7.49
N LEU A 152 15.19 -9.94 6.37
CA LEU A 152 14.07 -10.61 5.71
C LEU A 152 14.46 -11.92 5.01
N ARG A 153 15.76 -12.11 4.69
CA ARG A 153 16.25 -13.29 3.95
C ARG A 153 16.63 -14.46 4.85
N SER A 154 16.96 -14.19 6.11
CA SER A 154 17.14 -15.21 7.14
C SER A 154 15.77 -15.73 7.58
N SER A 155 15.58 -17.05 7.46
CA SER A 155 14.37 -17.83 7.72
C SER A 155 13.80 -17.64 9.14
N GLY A 156 13.13 -16.51 9.38
CA GLY A 156 12.45 -16.17 10.63
C GLY A 156 12.45 -14.68 11.01
N GLY A 157 13.22 -13.82 10.32
CA GLY A 157 13.28 -12.38 10.59
C GLY A 157 12.21 -11.59 9.83
N ASN A 158 11.09 -11.26 10.48
CA ASN A 158 10.01 -10.46 9.89
C ASN A 158 10.14 -8.94 10.16
N GLU A 159 11.33 -8.47 10.52
CA GLU A 159 11.54 -7.09 10.97
C GLU A 159 12.29 -6.28 9.91
N LEU A 160 11.65 -5.21 9.44
CA LEU A 160 12.33 -4.16 8.69
C LEU A 160 13.20 -3.40 9.68
N ARG A 161 14.52 -3.64 9.61
CA ARG A 161 15.46 -2.95 10.48
C ARG A 161 16.02 -1.72 9.79
N GLU A 162 15.80 -0.57 10.41
CA GLU A 162 16.48 0.66 10.05
C GLU A 162 17.92 0.61 10.59
N GLU A 163 18.88 0.81 9.69
CA GLU A 163 20.31 0.90 9.99
C GLU A 163 20.77 2.34 9.74
N PRO A 164 21.42 3.01 10.71
CA PRO A 164 22.04 4.29 10.45
C PRO A 164 23.15 4.14 9.41
N ILE A 165 23.31 5.15 8.57
CA ILE A 165 24.41 5.24 7.59
C ILE A 165 25.13 6.58 7.75
N GLU A 166 26.32 6.68 7.15
CA GLU A 166 26.98 7.97 7.01
C GLU A 166 26.06 8.94 6.23
N PRO A 167 25.69 10.10 6.84
CA PRO A 167 24.75 11.01 6.22
C PRO A 167 25.21 11.50 4.86
N SER A 168 24.35 11.39 3.86
CA SER A 168 24.63 11.85 2.49
C SER A 168 23.43 12.59 1.92
N TRP A 169 23.70 13.62 1.13
CA TRP A 169 22.66 14.36 0.43
C TRP A 169 22.36 13.71 -0.92
N LYS A 170 21.07 13.57 -1.22
CA LYS A 170 20.59 13.35 -2.57
C LYS A 170 19.87 14.61 -3.02
N ASP A 171 20.49 15.30 -3.97
CA ASP A 171 19.94 16.50 -4.57
C ASP A 171 19.45 16.18 -5.98
N TYR A 172 18.18 15.82 -6.07
CA TYR A 172 17.53 15.60 -7.36
C TYR A 172 17.09 16.93 -8.01
N ASP A 173 17.03 18.03 -7.26
CA ASP A 173 16.70 19.36 -7.80
C ASP A 173 17.83 19.90 -8.69
N ALA A 174 19.08 19.49 -8.41
CA ALA A 174 20.27 19.83 -9.20
C ALA A 174 20.37 19.09 -10.55
N LEU A 175 19.48 18.11 -10.82
CA LEU A 175 19.43 17.41 -12.10
C LEU A 175 18.62 18.21 -13.12
N GLU A 176 17.90 17.52 -14.00
CA GLU A 176 17.01 18.15 -14.95
C GLU A 176 15.72 18.60 -14.23
N PRO A 177 15.32 19.89 -14.36
CA PRO A 177 14.08 20.36 -13.77
C PRO A 177 12.90 19.74 -14.50
N VAL A 178 11.92 19.20 -13.76
CA VAL A 178 10.72 18.58 -14.35
C VAL A 178 9.94 19.52 -15.29
N THR A 179 10.08 20.83 -15.14
CA THR A 179 9.51 21.83 -16.06
C THR A 179 10.12 21.81 -17.48
N SER A 180 11.28 21.17 -17.70
CA SER A 180 11.85 20.99 -19.03
C SER A 180 11.21 19.84 -19.81
N LEU A 181 10.56 18.89 -19.14
CA LEU A 181 10.01 17.67 -19.76
C LEU A 181 9.09 17.93 -20.97
N PRO A 182 8.19 18.94 -20.97
CA PRO A 182 7.35 19.23 -22.12
C PRO A 182 8.13 19.65 -23.38
N SER A 183 9.38 20.09 -23.24
CA SER A 183 10.23 20.45 -24.39
C SER A 183 10.85 19.23 -25.08
N ARG A 184 10.89 18.09 -24.39
CA ARG A 184 11.56 16.86 -24.85
C ARG A 184 10.59 15.76 -25.22
N TRP A 185 9.47 15.68 -24.51
CA TRP A 185 8.54 14.58 -24.61
C TRP A 185 7.12 15.06 -24.87
N ASN A 186 6.36 14.27 -25.62
CA ASN A 186 4.91 14.42 -25.67
C ASN A 186 4.32 13.81 -24.39
N LEU A 187 3.86 14.68 -23.49
CA LEU A 187 3.32 14.29 -22.18
C LEU A 187 1.83 13.95 -22.21
N ALA A 188 1.18 13.89 -23.38
CA ALA A 188 -0.27 13.71 -23.48
C ALA A 188 -0.81 12.41 -22.83
N HIS A 189 0.04 11.41 -22.64
CA HIS A 189 -0.31 10.14 -22.00
C HIS A 189 0.33 9.96 -20.62
N TRP A 190 1.03 10.99 -20.11
CA TRP A 190 1.67 10.93 -18.81
C TRP A 190 0.66 11.30 -17.73
N GLY A 191 0.73 10.59 -16.59
CA GLY A 191 0.02 10.98 -15.37
C GLY A 191 0.92 11.83 -14.49
N ILE A 192 0.43 12.99 -14.04
CA ILE A 192 1.16 13.85 -13.10
C ILE A 192 0.33 13.91 -11.82
N PHE A 193 0.88 13.45 -10.71
CA PHE A 193 0.18 13.34 -9.44
C PHE A 193 0.85 14.20 -8.39
N ALA A 194 0.06 14.94 -7.61
CA ALA A 194 0.54 15.72 -6.48
C ALA A 194 -0.05 15.20 -5.17
N ALA A 195 0.79 15.14 -4.15
CA ALA A 195 0.43 14.73 -2.81
C ALA A 195 0.33 15.96 -1.90
N PHE A 196 -0.73 16.02 -1.10
CA PHE A 196 -1.02 17.11 -0.19
C PHE A 196 -1.27 16.61 1.22
N ASP A 197 -0.89 17.44 2.20
CA ASP A 197 -1.39 17.41 3.57
C ASP A 197 -2.21 18.69 3.78
N ASP A 198 -3.52 18.52 3.93
CA ASP A 198 -4.49 19.61 3.78
C ASP A 198 -4.28 20.40 2.46
N ASP A 199 -3.83 21.64 2.57
CA ASP A 199 -3.54 22.55 1.45
C ASP A 199 -2.03 22.63 1.11
N THR A 200 -1.17 21.97 1.90
CA THR A 200 0.27 21.98 1.70
C THR A 200 0.68 20.87 0.75
N ARG A 201 1.30 21.23 -0.38
CA ARG A 201 1.87 20.25 -1.30
C ARG A 201 3.14 19.64 -0.69
N LEU A 202 3.14 18.32 -0.51
CA LEU A 202 4.25 17.57 0.08
C LEU A 202 5.17 16.93 -0.97
N GLY A 203 4.68 16.74 -2.19
CA GLY A 203 5.44 16.11 -3.26
C GLY A 203 4.54 15.62 -4.39
N GLY A 204 5.00 14.61 -5.12
CA GLY A 204 4.24 14.02 -6.20
C GLY A 204 4.99 12.94 -6.97
N ALA A 205 4.37 12.46 -8.03
CA ALA A 205 4.94 11.49 -8.95
C ALA A 205 4.56 11.85 -10.38
N ILE A 206 5.48 11.62 -11.31
CA ILE A 206 5.23 11.71 -12.75
C ILE A 206 5.36 10.30 -13.32
N VAL A 207 4.30 9.80 -13.93
CA VAL A 207 4.23 8.46 -14.52
C VAL A 207 4.20 8.61 -16.02
N ALA A 208 5.33 8.27 -16.65
CA ALA A 208 5.41 8.17 -18.10
C ALA A 208 4.72 6.89 -18.58
N ARG A 209 3.89 7.01 -19.61
CA ARG A 209 3.21 5.87 -20.24
C ARG A 209 3.27 6.02 -21.75
N ASP A 210 3.46 4.90 -22.45
CA ASP A 210 3.39 4.78 -23.90
C ASP A 210 4.19 5.90 -24.63
N THR A 211 5.39 6.20 -24.12
CA THR A 211 6.20 7.34 -24.57
C THR A 211 7.27 6.90 -25.55
N GLN A 212 7.11 7.27 -26.80
CA GLN A 212 8.08 6.95 -27.84
C GLN A 212 9.46 7.51 -27.53
N GLY A 213 10.49 6.67 -27.57
CA GLY A 213 11.90 7.05 -27.37
C GLY A 213 12.34 7.16 -25.91
N LEU A 214 11.44 6.92 -24.95
CA LEU A 214 11.79 6.85 -23.53
C LEU A 214 12.23 5.41 -23.19
N GLU A 215 13.54 5.19 -23.07
CA GLU A 215 14.14 3.90 -22.71
C GLU A 215 14.59 3.90 -21.24
N PHE A 216 14.30 2.84 -20.50
CA PHE A 216 14.84 2.63 -19.14
C PHE A 216 16.10 1.78 -19.23
N THR A 217 17.27 2.38 -18.99
CA THR A 217 18.55 1.67 -18.88
C THR A 217 18.78 1.11 -17.48
#